data_AF-A0A957ZN57-F1
#
_entry.id   AF-A0A957ZN57-F1
#
_cell.length_a   1.000
_cell.length_b   1.000
_cell.length_c   1.000
_cell.angle_alpha   90.00
_cell.angle_beta   90.00
_cell.angle_gamma   90.00
#
_symmetry.space_group_name_H-M   'P 1'
#
loop_
_entity.id
_entity.type
_entity.pdbx_description
1 polymer ?
#
loop_
_entity_poly.entity_id
_entity_poly.type
_entity_poly.pdbx_seq_one_letter_code
_entity_poly.pdbx_strand_id
1 'polypeptide(L)'
;LMVPVFIQFKSIGMLNNRFTLLMPYIAFGLSQAIFLIEGYVRSIPPEIEEAAYVDGASLPALLMRVVFPICRPIIATAALLAFLATWNEFAFALILLSDDALKTIPLWLNTFQGERTVNYTGLMAALTVASIPVILVYLFFREKIIQGFVAGSLKG
;
A
#
# COMPACT_ATOMS: atom_id res chain seq x y z
N LEU A 1 -2.50 -16.75 -12.30
CA LEU A 1 -2.42 -16.53 -10.84
C LEU A 1 -3.80 -16.53 -10.16
N MET A 2 -4.82 -15.89 -10.74
CA MET A 2 -6.15 -15.81 -10.11
C MET A 2 -6.80 -17.16 -9.77
N VAL A 3 -6.76 -18.13 -10.69
CA VAL A 3 -7.40 -19.45 -10.47
C VAL A 3 -6.83 -20.21 -9.26
N PRO A 4 -5.50 -20.40 -9.12
CA PRO A 4 -4.92 -21.02 -7.92
C PRO A 4 -5.27 -20.31 -6.61
N VAL A 5 -5.24 -18.96 -6.59
CA VAL A 5 -5.57 -18.18 -5.39
C VAL A 5 -7.04 -18.38 -5.02
N PHE A 6 -7.95 -18.34 -6.00
CA PHE A 6 -9.36 -18.64 -5.75
C PHE A 6 -9.56 -20.03 -5.14
N ILE A 7 -8.91 -21.06 -5.71
CA ILE A 7 -9.01 -22.45 -5.20
C ILE A 7 -8.51 -22.54 -3.76
N GLN A 8 -7.37 -21.92 -3.44
CA GLN A 8 -6.83 -21.91 -2.08
C GLN A 8 -7.76 -21.21 -1.09
N PHE A 9 -8.26 -20.02 -1.43
CA PHE A 9 -9.17 -19.27 -0.56
C PHE A 9 -10.51 -19.99 -0.37
N LYS A 10 -10.97 -20.69 -1.42
CA LYS A 10 -12.14 -21.57 -1.34
C LYS A 10 -11.89 -22.74 -0.40
N SER A 11 -10.75 -23.42 -0.51
CA SER A 11 -10.46 -24.62 0.30
C SER A 11 -10.31 -24.31 1.79
N ILE A 12 -9.81 -23.12 2.13
CA ILE A 12 -9.66 -22.68 3.53
C ILE A 12 -10.90 -21.93 4.06
N GLY A 13 -11.97 -21.80 3.26
CA GLY A 13 -13.21 -21.14 3.67
C GLY A 13 -13.10 -19.62 3.88
N MET A 14 -12.11 -18.97 3.25
CA MET A 14 -11.86 -17.52 3.38
C MET A 14 -12.41 -16.68 2.22
N LEU A 15 -13.28 -17.23 1.38
CA LEU A 15 -13.99 -16.43 0.38
C LEU A 15 -15.02 -15.51 1.05
N ASN A 16 -15.27 -14.37 0.41
CA ASN A 16 -16.38 -13.49 0.75
C ASN A 16 -16.42 -13.02 2.23
N ASN A 17 -15.27 -12.57 2.75
CA ASN A 17 -15.11 -12.01 4.10
C ASN A 17 -14.41 -10.65 4.02
N ARG A 18 -14.62 -9.79 5.03
CA ARG A 18 -13.96 -8.47 5.16
C ARG A 18 -12.43 -8.56 5.11
N PHE A 19 -11.85 -9.67 5.59
CA PHE A 19 -10.39 -9.86 5.63
C PHE A 19 -9.84 -10.67 4.45
N THR A 20 -10.68 -11.15 3.55
CA THR A 20 -10.28 -11.97 2.40
C THR A 20 -9.21 -11.29 1.56
N LEU A 21 -9.36 -9.98 1.31
CA LEU A 21 -8.45 -9.22 0.46
C LEU A 21 -7.15 -8.80 1.17
N LEU A 22 -7.12 -8.81 2.49
CA LEU A 22 -5.96 -8.39 3.26
C LEU A 22 -4.74 -9.29 3.00
N MET A 23 -4.96 -10.60 2.91
CA MET A 23 -3.90 -11.58 2.64
C MET A 23 -3.20 -11.38 1.30
N PRO A 24 -3.89 -11.37 0.13
CA PRO A 24 -3.22 -11.15 -1.14
C PRO A 24 -2.57 -9.77 -1.19
N TYR A 25 -3.22 -8.72 -0.67
CA TYR A 25 -2.65 -7.37 -0.71
C TYR A 25 -1.36 -7.26 0.10
N ILE A 26 -1.29 -7.87 1.28
CA ILE A 26 -0.04 -7.93 2.05
C ILE A 26 0.99 -8.77 1.33
N ALA A 27 0.64 -9.95 0.82
CA ALA A 27 1.60 -10.84 0.16
C ALA A 27 2.29 -10.16 -1.03
N PHE A 28 1.55 -9.40 -1.85
CA PHE A 28 2.11 -8.66 -2.98
C PHE A 28 2.74 -7.33 -2.58
N GLY A 29 2.15 -6.59 -1.64
CA GLY A 29 2.66 -5.28 -1.22
C GLY A 29 3.91 -5.35 -0.35
N LEU A 30 4.08 -6.43 0.42
CA LEU A 30 5.18 -6.58 1.37
C LEU A 30 6.53 -6.66 0.67
N SER A 31 6.63 -7.37 -0.45
CA SER A 31 7.88 -7.49 -1.20
C SER A 31 8.37 -6.12 -1.71
N GLN A 32 7.45 -5.30 -2.23
CA GLN A 32 7.74 -3.94 -2.67
C GLN A 32 8.17 -3.04 -1.49
N ALA A 33 7.45 -3.12 -0.37
CA ALA A 33 7.79 -2.34 0.83
C ALA A 33 9.17 -2.71 1.37
N ILE A 34 9.49 -4.01 1.46
CA ILE A 34 10.81 -4.50 1.87
C ILE A 34 11.89 -3.96 0.95
N PHE A 35 11.72 -4.08 -0.37
CA PHE A 35 12.70 -3.60 -1.34
C PHE A 35 13.01 -2.10 -1.18
N LEU A 36 11.97 -1.28 -1.05
CA LEU A 36 12.13 0.18 -0.89
C LEU A 36 12.80 0.54 0.43
N ILE A 37 12.34 -0.05 1.54
CA ILE A 37 12.85 0.27 2.88
C ILE A 37 14.29 -0.23 3.02
N GLU A 38 14.60 -1.43 2.53
CA GLU A 38 15.94 -2.00 2.60
C GLU A 38 16.96 -1.17 1.82
N GLY A 39 16.61 -0.74 0.60
CA GLY A 39 17.46 0.14 -0.20
C GLY A 39 17.74 1.48 0.51
N TYR A 40 16.77 2.01 1.24
CA TYR A 40 16.96 3.23 2.03
C TYR A 40 17.78 2.99 3.29
N VAL A 41 17.57 1.88 4.01
CA VAL A 41 18.37 1.51 5.20
C VAL A 41 19.84 1.35 4.80
N ARG A 42 20.15 0.69 3.67
CA ARG A 42 21.52 0.58 3.15
C ARG A 42 22.18 1.93 2.84
N SER A 43 21.40 2.97 2.64
CA SER A 43 21.92 4.32 2.37
C SER A 43 22.31 5.08 3.64
N ILE A 44 21.95 4.57 4.82
CA ILE A 44 22.29 5.15 6.12
C ILE A 44 23.79 4.94 6.36
N PRO A 45 24.56 6.00 6.68
CA PRO A 45 25.99 5.88 6.95
C PRO A 45 26.24 4.97 8.17
N PRO A 46 27.21 4.03 8.11
CA PRO A 46 27.50 3.10 9.20
C PRO A 46 27.92 3.80 10.49
N GLU A 47 28.47 5.02 10.41
CA GLU A 47 28.90 5.82 11.55
C GLU A 47 27.73 6.16 12.49
N ILE A 48 26.50 6.22 11.97
CA ILE A 48 25.29 6.44 12.78
C ILE A 48 25.02 5.24 13.70
N GLU A 49 25.22 4.02 13.20
CA GLU A 49 25.06 2.80 13.99
C GLU A 49 26.20 2.67 15.01
N GLU A 50 27.44 2.92 14.58
CA GLU A 50 28.61 2.90 15.46
C GLU A 50 28.48 3.90 16.62
N ALA A 51 28.04 5.13 16.35
CA ALA A 51 27.80 6.14 17.37
C ALA A 51 26.76 5.68 18.39
N ALA A 52 25.65 5.09 17.93
CA ALA A 52 24.61 4.57 18.82
C ALA A 52 25.13 3.41 19.70
N TYR A 53 26.01 2.55 19.19
CA TYR A 53 26.66 1.51 19.99
C TYR A 53 27.62 2.08 21.03
N VAL A 54 28.39 3.12 20.69
CA VAL A 54 29.25 3.84 21.64
C VAL A 54 28.42 4.48 22.75
N ASP A 55 27.23 5.00 22.43
CA ASP A 55 26.26 5.53 23.39
C ASP A 55 25.52 4.45 24.21
N GLY A 56 25.89 3.17 24.04
CA GLY A 56 25.34 2.04 24.79
C GLY A 56 23.96 1.56 24.33
N ALA A 57 23.54 1.89 23.10
CA ALA A 57 22.28 1.41 22.56
C ALA A 57 22.30 -0.11 22.33
N SER A 58 21.27 -0.81 22.82
CA SER A 58 21.01 -2.21 22.45
C SER A 58 20.41 -2.28 21.04
N LEU A 59 20.49 -3.45 20.37
CA LEU A 59 19.96 -3.62 19.01
C LEU A 59 18.48 -3.20 18.86
N PRO A 60 17.55 -3.57 19.77
CA PRO A 60 16.17 -3.09 19.69
C PRO A 60 16.06 -1.56 19.84
N ALA A 61 16.92 -0.94 20.67
CA ALA A 61 16.94 0.50 20.85
C ALA A 61 17.49 1.23 19.61
N LEU A 62 18.56 0.71 19.00
CA LEU A 62 19.09 1.19 17.72
C LEU A 62 18.00 1.18 16.63
N LEU A 63 17.33 0.04 16.45
CA LEU A 63 16.28 -0.09 15.43
C LEU A 63 15.12 0.87 15.66
N MET A 64 14.58 0.94 16.88
CA MET A 64 13.37 1.72 17.17
C MET A 64 13.61 3.22 17.35
N ARG A 65 14.77 3.62 17.90
CA ARG A 65 15.07 5.02 18.26
C ARG A 65 15.96 5.74 17.26
N VAL A 66 16.73 5.04 16.44
CA VAL A 66 17.66 5.63 15.48
C VAL A 66 17.23 5.31 14.05
N VAL A 67 17.24 4.04 13.66
CA VAL A 67 16.97 3.62 12.29
C VAL A 67 15.52 3.92 11.87
N PHE A 68 14.54 3.54 12.69
CA PHE A 68 13.13 3.72 12.36
C PHE A 68 12.72 5.19 12.13
N PRO A 69 13.11 6.17 12.98
CA PRO A 69 12.90 7.59 12.70
C PRO A 69 13.54 8.08 11.41
N ILE A 70 14.75 7.63 11.08
CA ILE A 70 15.46 7.98 9.84
C ILE A 70 14.70 7.44 8.62
N CYS A 71 14.12 6.25 8.73
CA CYS A 71 13.32 5.62 7.67
C CYS A 71 11.90 6.17 7.53
N ARG A 72 11.43 7.09 8.39
CA ARG A 72 10.06 7.65 8.30
C ARG A 72 9.69 8.17 6.90
N PRO A 73 10.56 8.88 6.15
CA PRO A 73 10.23 9.34 4.80
C PRO A 73 9.98 8.19 3.83
N ILE A 74 10.84 7.15 3.82
CA ILE A 74 10.67 6.01 2.92
C ILE A 74 9.46 5.15 3.31
N ILE A 75 9.19 4.99 4.61
CA ILE A 75 8.00 4.29 5.10
C ILE A 75 6.75 5.02 4.63
N ALA A 76 6.75 6.36 4.67
CA ALA A 76 5.65 7.18 4.21
C ALA A 76 5.41 6.99 2.69
N THR A 77 6.48 6.96 1.89
CA THR A 77 6.41 6.66 0.45
C THR A 77 5.88 5.24 0.18
N ALA A 78 6.41 4.23 0.85
CA ALA A 78 5.97 2.85 0.69
C ALA A 78 4.49 2.68 1.07
N ALA A 79 4.05 3.33 2.16
CA ALA A 79 2.65 3.32 2.58
C ALA A 79 1.71 3.97 1.55
N LEU A 80 2.13 5.09 0.95
CA LEU A 80 1.36 5.73 -0.12
C LEU A 80 1.23 4.81 -1.35
N LEU A 81 2.33 4.22 -1.80
CA LEU A 81 2.33 3.31 -2.95
C LEU A 81 1.45 2.09 -2.67
N ALA A 82 1.53 1.51 -1.47
CA ALA A 82 0.68 0.39 -1.05
C ALA A 82 -0.80 0.79 -1.00
N PHE A 83 -1.11 1.99 -0.50
CA PHE A 83 -2.46 2.53 -0.51
C PHE A 83 -3.00 2.68 -1.93
N LEU A 84 -2.24 3.31 -2.84
CA LEU A 84 -2.64 3.49 -4.23
C LEU A 84 -2.86 2.16 -4.96
N ALA A 85 -1.96 1.19 -4.75
CA ALA A 85 -2.08 -0.13 -5.33
C ALA A 85 -3.34 -0.85 -4.83
N THR A 86 -3.60 -0.80 -3.52
CA THR A 86 -4.75 -1.44 -2.88
C THR A 86 -6.07 -0.75 -3.22
N TRP A 87 -6.08 0.58 -3.29
CA TRP A 87 -7.28 1.38 -3.60
C TRP A 87 -7.79 1.14 -5.02
N ASN A 88 -6.87 0.92 -5.96
CA ASN A 88 -7.18 0.65 -7.37
C ASN A 88 -7.28 -0.85 -7.69
N GLU A 89 -7.11 -1.73 -6.70
CA GLU A 89 -7.13 -3.17 -6.94
C GLU A 89 -8.55 -3.65 -7.28
N PHE A 90 -8.65 -4.39 -8.39
CA PHE A 90 -9.92 -4.88 -8.92
C PHE A 90 -9.98 -6.41 -9.06
N ALA A 91 -8.86 -7.04 -9.43
CA ALA A 91 -8.84 -8.42 -9.90
C ALA A 91 -9.08 -9.42 -8.76
N PHE A 92 -8.42 -9.25 -7.61
CA PHE A 92 -8.65 -10.10 -6.44
C PHE A 92 -10.02 -9.85 -5.84
N ALA A 93 -10.44 -8.59 -5.75
CA ALA A 93 -11.79 -8.26 -5.32
C ALA A 93 -12.85 -9.00 -6.13
N LEU A 94 -12.73 -8.99 -7.47
CA LEU A 94 -13.71 -9.60 -8.38
C LEU A 94 -13.87 -11.11 -8.19
N ILE A 95 -12.77 -11.82 -7.96
CA ILE A 95 -12.78 -13.29 -7.89
C ILE A 95 -13.02 -13.82 -6.47
N LEU A 96 -12.67 -13.04 -5.43
CA LEU A 96 -12.69 -13.51 -4.04
C LEU A 96 -13.91 -13.02 -3.24
N LEU A 97 -14.58 -11.97 -3.69
CA LEU A 97 -15.77 -11.42 -3.05
C LEU A 97 -17.01 -11.62 -3.93
N SER A 98 -18.15 -11.88 -3.30
CA SER A 98 -19.43 -12.05 -3.99
C SER A 98 -20.57 -11.24 -3.37
N ASP A 99 -20.47 -10.86 -2.10
CA ASP A 99 -21.47 -10.06 -1.39
C ASP A 99 -21.35 -8.57 -1.79
N ASP A 100 -22.50 -7.96 -2.06
CA ASP A 100 -22.62 -6.54 -2.42
C ASP A 100 -22.09 -5.64 -1.30
N ALA A 101 -22.32 -6.03 -0.05
CA ALA A 101 -21.87 -5.29 1.13
C ALA A 101 -20.34 -5.27 1.30
N LEU A 102 -19.60 -6.12 0.59
CA LEU A 102 -18.14 -6.22 0.65
C LEU A 102 -17.44 -5.60 -0.57
N LYS A 103 -18.20 -5.10 -1.56
CA LYS A 103 -17.61 -4.54 -2.78
C LYS A 103 -16.61 -3.43 -2.48
N THR A 104 -15.44 -3.54 -3.10
CA THR A 104 -14.47 -2.45 -3.13
C THR A 104 -14.95 -1.34 -4.06
N ILE A 105 -14.35 -0.16 -3.95
CA ILE A 105 -14.67 0.99 -4.83
C ILE A 105 -14.58 0.60 -6.32
N PRO A 106 -13.52 -0.07 -6.81
CA PRO A 106 -13.47 -0.51 -8.20
C PRO A 106 -14.60 -1.47 -8.61
N LEU A 107 -14.98 -2.43 -7.75
CA LEU A 107 -16.10 -3.33 -8.03
C LEU A 107 -17.45 -2.61 -8.07
N TRP A 108 -17.66 -1.67 -7.16
CA TRP A 108 -18.87 -0.87 -7.14
C TRP A 108 -18.95 0.07 -8.36
N LEU A 109 -17.84 0.68 -8.76
CA LEU A 109 -17.77 1.47 -10.00
C LEU A 109 -18.08 0.62 -11.24
N ASN A 110 -17.68 -0.66 -11.25
CA ASN A 110 -17.97 -1.57 -12.34
C ASN A 110 -19.48 -1.83 -12.52
N THR A 111 -20.31 -1.71 -11.47
CA THR A 111 -21.76 -1.91 -11.60
C THR A 111 -22.47 -0.83 -12.44
N PHE A 112 -21.84 0.31 -12.68
CA PHE A 112 -22.38 1.35 -13.57
C PHE A 112 -22.22 1.01 -15.06
N GLN A 113 -21.40 0.00 -15.38
CA GLN A 113 -21.18 -0.52 -16.72
C GLN A 113 -22.08 -1.75 -16.92
N GLY A 114 -23.38 -1.53 -17.10
CA GLY A 114 -24.35 -2.60 -17.34
C GLY A 114 -24.15 -3.28 -18.70
N GLU A 115 -24.71 -4.48 -18.87
CA GLU A 115 -24.53 -5.33 -20.07
C GLU A 115 -24.98 -4.68 -21.39
N ARG A 116 -25.85 -3.67 -21.34
CA ARG A 116 -26.51 -3.07 -22.52
C ARG A 116 -26.37 -1.56 -22.64
N THR A 117 -26.19 -0.86 -21.52
CA THR A 117 -26.01 0.59 -21.47
C THR A 117 -25.13 0.96 -20.28
N VAL A 118 -24.27 1.96 -20.47
CA VAL A 118 -23.41 2.51 -19.42
C VAL A 118 -24.08 3.77 -18.88
N ASN A 119 -24.25 3.84 -17.55
CA ASN A 119 -24.68 5.08 -16.90
C ASN A 119 -23.48 6.02 -16.72
N TYR A 120 -23.13 6.73 -17.78
CA TYR A 120 -21.98 7.65 -17.78
C TYR A 120 -22.10 8.74 -16.72
N THR A 121 -23.31 9.28 -16.51
CA THR A 121 -23.54 10.33 -15.50
C THR A 121 -23.25 9.83 -14.10
N GLY A 122 -23.80 8.66 -13.74
CA GLY A 122 -23.55 8.02 -12.45
C GLY A 122 -22.08 7.63 -12.27
N LEU A 123 -21.47 7.05 -13.31
CA LEU A 123 -20.06 6.64 -13.28
C LEU A 123 -19.11 7.83 -13.07
N MET A 124 -19.32 8.94 -13.76
CA MET A 124 -18.47 10.13 -13.62
C MET A 124 -18.62 10.80 -12.25
N ALA A 125 -19.84 10.87 -11.72
CA ALA A 125 -20.08 11.36 -10.36
C ALA A 125 -19.40 10.44 -9.31
N ALA A 126 -19.54 9.13 -9.47
CA ALA A 126 -18.92 8.13 -8.62
C ALA A 126 -17.39 8.19 -8.65
N LEU A 127 -16.78 8.31 -9.84
CA LEU A 127 -15.33 8.47 -10.03
C LEU A 127 -14.81 9.76 -9.36
N THR A 128 -15.57 10.85 -9.45
CA THR A 128 -15.23 12.10 -8.77
C THR A 128 -15.13 11.89 -7.26
N VAL A 129 -16.15 11.27 -6.65
CA VAL A 129 -16.16 10.97 -5.21
C VAL A 129 -15.05 9.98 -4.84
N ALA A 130 -14.85 8.93 -5.64
CA ALA A 130 -13.80 7.92 -5.44
C ALA A 130 -12.38 8.50 -5.47
N SER A 131 -12.18 9.66 -6.12
CA SER A 131 -10.89 10.34 -6.21
C SER A 131 -10.57 11.18 -4.97
N ILE A 132 -11.57 11.60 -4.19
CA ILE A 132 -11.39 12.47 -3.02
C ILE A 132 -10.43 11.85 -1.98
N PRO A 133 -10.59 10.57 -1.56
CA PRO A 133 -9.69 9.97 -0.57
C PRO A 133 -8.25 9.91 -1.06
N VAL A 134 -8.05 9.63 -2.35
CA VAL A 134 -6.71 9.58 -2.96
C VAL A 134 -6.04 10.95 -2.90
N ILE A 135 -6.78 12.02 -3.22
CA ILE A 135 -6.29 13.39 -3.12
C ILE A 135 -5.94 13.72 -1.66
N LEU A 136 -6.79 13.39 -0.70
CA LEU A 136 -6.53 13.67 0.73
C LEU A 136 -5.27 12.95 1.23
N VAL A 137 -5.12 11.67 0.89
CA VAL A 137 -3.92 10.90 1.23
C VAL A 137 -2.70 11.53 0.57
N TYR A 138 -2.75 11.86 -0.72
CA TYR A 138 -1.64 12.54 -1.39
C TYR A 138 -1.26 13.86 -0.69
N LEU A 139 -2.22 14.72 -0.35
CA LEU A 139 -1.94 15.99 0.32
C LEU A 139 -1.29 15.80 1.70
N PHE A 140 -1.65 14.74 2.43
CA PHE A 140 -1.03 14.40 3.71
C PHE A 140 0.41 13.89 3.56
N PHE A 141 0.71 13.16 2.48
CA PHE A 141 2.02 12.54 2.25
C PHE A 141 2.98 13.40 1.41
N ARG A 142 2.50 14.41 0.67
CA ARG A 142 3.30 15.19 -0.30
C ARG A 142 4.61 15.74 0.27
N GLU A 143 4.60 16.28 1.49
CA GLU A 143 5.79 16.89 2.10
C GLU A 143 6.83 15.84 2.48
N LYS A 144 6.38 14.66 2.94
CA LYS A 144 7.25 13.53 3.30
C LYS A 144 7.89 12.89 2.07
N ILE A 145 7.18 12.87 0.95
CA ILE A 145 7.68 12.36 -0.33
C ILE A 145 8.79 13.26 -0.88
N ILE A 146 8.59 14.59 -0.85
CA ILE A 146 9.59 15.56 -1.33
C ILE A 146 10.89 15.42 -0.53
N GLN A 147 10.80 15.27 0.80
CA GLN A 147 11.97 15.06 1.65
C GLN A 147 12.69 13.72 1.36
N GLY A 148 11.94 12.64 1.13
CA GLY A 148 12.50 11.33 0.79
C GLY A 148 13.19 11.30 -0.59
N PHE A 149 12.64 12.02 -1.57
CA PHE A 149 13.21 12.10 -2.92
C PHE A 149 14.51 12.94 -2.96
N VAL A 150 14.52 14.08 -2.25
CA VAL A 150 15.71 14.95 -2.15
C VAL A 150 16.87 14.26 -1.44
N ALA A 151 16.59 13.46 -0.39
CA ALA A 151 17.63 12.68 0.29
C ALA A 151 18.26 11.60 -0.60
N GLY A 152 17.50 11.03 -1.54
CA GLY A 152 18.00 10.07 -2.53
C GLY A 152 18.73 10.70 -3.71
N SER A 153 18.36 11.93 -4.12
CA SER A 153 18.93 12.61 -5.30
C SER A 153 20.22 13.38 -5.03
N LEU A 154 20.55 13.70 -3.77
CA LEU A 154 21.79 14.42 -3.40
C LEU A 154 23.05 13.54 -3.41
N LYS A 155 22.93 12.24 -3.73
CA LYS A 155 24.06 11.30 -3.85
C LYS A 155 24.42 10.96 -5.31
N GLY A 156 23.93 11.75 -6.27
CA GLY A 156 24.34 11.72 -7.69
C GLY A 156 25.30 12.85 -8.03
#